data_AF-B8AMN9-F1
#
_entry.id   AF-B8AMN9-F1
#
_cell.length_a   1.000
_cell.length_b   1.000
_cell.length_c   1.000
_cell.angle_alpha   90.00
_cell.angle_beta   90.00
_cell.angle_gamma   90.00
#
_symmetry.space_group_name_H-M   'P 1'
#
loop_
_entity.id
_entity.type
_entity.pdbx_description
1 polymer ?
#
loop_
_entity_poly.entity_id
_entity_poly.type
_entity_poly.pdbx_seq_one_letter_code
_entity_poly.pdbx_strand_id
1 'polypeptide(L)'
;MTFVSVKKYRSSGLKVVARSFPLQTYSVRIQKGTSGSRLGKEHDSDHEDIDRAIALSLSEEDQRKGKAVDEVDIDHRLHEDEQLARALQESLNDEPPRQNVPVKDVHSESTPATFMPPYIFPSTGLRVCAGCKTPIGQGRFLSCMDSVWHPQCFRCFACDRPISEYEFAVHEGNPYHRSCYKELFHPKCDVCKNFIPTNKDGHIEYRAHPFWMQKYCPAHETDRTPRCCSCERMEPKDSKYITLDDGRKLCLECLNTSIMDTDECQPLYIDIQEFYEGLNMKVEQQIPLLLVERQALNEAMEAEKTGHHLAETRGLCLSEEQIVRTILRRPVIGPGNKIVDMITGPYKLVRRCEVTAILILYGLPRLLTGSILAHEMMHAYLRLKGYQTLDPKVEEGICQVLAHMWLESEITSGSSSIIASIAASSSSSSSSSAPSSKKGVQTDFEKKLGEFFKHQIETDPSDVYGDGFRDGIKAVERYGLRKTLDHMKLTGVFPC
;
A
#
# COMPACT_ATOMS: atom_id res chain seq x y z
N MET A 1 -20.43 15.88 -7.07
CA MET A 1 -19.05 15.54 -7.49
C MET A 1 -18.15 16.67 -7.06
N THR A 2 -17.42 16.49 -5.96
CA THR A 2 -16.50 17.51 -5.45
C THR A 2 -15.20 16.80 -5.08
N PHE A 3 -14.07 17.31 -5.57
CA PHE A 3 -12.85 16.52 -5.65
C PHE A 3 -12.12 16.42 -4.31
N VAL A 4 -11.73 15.20 -3.92
CA VAL A 4 -10.57 15.01 -3.04
C VAL A 4 -9.35 15.55 -3.79
N SER A 5 -8.77 16.65 -3.31
CA SER A 5 -7.61 17.27 -3.96
C SER A 5 -6.34 16.45 -3.68
N VAL A 6 -6.15 15.39 -4.45
CA VAL A 6 -4.92 14.58 -4.46
C VAL A 6 -3.82 15.38 -5.17
N LYS A 7 -3.01 16.12 -4.41
CA LYS A 7 -1.80 16.75 -4.96
C LYS A 7 -0.68 15.73 -5.11
N LYS A 8 -0.40 15.36 -6.36
CA LYS A 8 0.72 14.50 -6.76
C LYS A 8 2.03 15.31 -6.75
N TYR A 9 2.89 15.08 -5.76
CA TYR A 9 4.22 15.68 -5.72
C TYR A 9 5.28 14.73 -6.29
N ARG A 10 6.11 15.22 -7.23
CA ARG A 10 7.38 14.59 -7.61
C ARG A 10 8.48 15.18 -6.72
N SER A 11 9.06 14.39 -5.81
CA SER A 11 10.24 14.79 -5.05
C SER A 11 11.52 14.48 -5.84
N SER A 12 12.26 15.51 -6.22
CA SER A 12 13.57 15.40 -6.87
C SER A 12 14.69 15.45 -5.82
N GLY A 13 15.45 14.36 -5.64
CA GLY A 13 16.69 14.42 -4.84
C GLY A 13 17.27 13.06 -4.42
N LEU A 14 18.54 12.85 -4.76
CA LEU A 14 19.48 11.82 -4.29
C LEU A 14 19.19 10.34 -4.60
N LYS A 15 20.12 9.73 -5.35
CA LYS A 15 20.10 8.32 -5.77
C LYS A 15 20.62 7.41 -4.65
N VAL A 16 19.79 6.47 -4.22
CA VAL A 16 20.25 5.15 -3.75
C VAL A 16 19.77 4.15 -4.80
N VAL A 17 20.66 3.28 -5.28
CA VAL A 17 20.33 2.31 -6.34
C VAL A 17 19.58 1.13 -5.73
N ALA A 18 18.26 1.24 -5.70
CA ALA A 18 17.34 0.12 -5.51
C ALA A 18 16.20 0.29 -6.53
N ARG A 19 15.93 -0.75 -7.33
CA ARG A 19 14.91 -0.73 -8.38
C ARG A 19 13.52 -0.72 -7.75
N SER A 20 13.02 0.46 -7.44
CA SER A 20 11.65 0.68 -6.98
C SER A 20 10.99 1.73 -7.84
N PHE A 21 9.81 1.41 -8.37
CA PHE A 21 8.92 2.38 -9.02
C PHE A 21 8.75 3.63 -8.15
N PRO A 22 8.65 4.84 -8.74
CA PRO A 22 8.47 6.07 -7.96
C PRO A 22 7.17 5.99 -7.16
N LEU A 23 7.33 5.79 -5.84
CA LEU A 23 6.22 5.55 -4.91
C LEU A 23 5.24 6.72 -4.94
N GLN A 24 3.96 6.40 -5.11
CA GLN A 24 2.93 7.43 -5.11
C GLN A 24 2.71 7.90 -3.67
N THR A 25 2.88 9.22 -3.48
CA THR A 25 2.62 9.91 -2.21
C THR A 25 1.26 10.59 -2.31
N TYR A 26 0.43 10.35 -1.30
CA TYR A 26 -0.91 10.94 -1.20
C TYR A 26 -1.00 11.72 0.10
N SER A 27 -1.61 12.91 0.03
CA SER A 27 -1.88 13.79 1.17
C SER A 27 -3.39 14.02 1.31
N VAL A 28 -3.96 13.82 2.49
CA VAL A 28 -5.37 14.12 2.80
C VAL A 28 -5.46 15.10 3.98
N ARG A 29 -6.35 16.10 3.89
CA ARG A 29 -6.63 17.07 4.96
C ARG A 29 -8.03 16.85 5.54
N ILE A 30 -8.14 16.86 6.87
CA ILE A 30 -9.44 16.77 7.58
C ILE A 30 -10.03 18.17 7.75
N GLN A 31 -11.32 18.34 7.44
CA GLN A 31 -12.09 19.54 7.79
C GLN A 31 -12.65 19.41 9.21
N LYS A 32 -12.37 20.41 10.06
CA LYS A 32 -12.85 20.48 11.45
C LYS A 32 -13.99 21.50 11.55
N GLY A 33 -15.02 21.17 12.34
CA GLY A 33 -16.05 22.11 12.78
C GLY A 33 -16.05 22.24 14.31
N THR A 34 -16.39 23.43 14.81
CA THR A 34 -16.60 23.72 16.23
C THR A 34 -18.06 24.11 16.47
N SER A 35 -18.63 23.72 17.61
CA SER A 35 -20.01 24.04 17.98
C SER A 35 -20.06 25.11 19.07
N GLY A 36 -20.71 26.23 18.77
CA GLY A 36 -21.00 27.25 19.77
C GLY A 36 -22.27 26.93 20.55
N SER A 37 -22.18 26.88 21.88
CA SER A 37 -23.36 26.86 22.76
C SER A 37 -23.49 28.23 23.45
N ARG A 38 -24.64 28.88 23.30
CA ARG A 38 -24.89 30.23 23.87
C ARG A 38 -26.10 30.15 24.80
N LEU A 39 -25.87 30.32 26.10
CA LEU A 39 -26.91 30.57 27.09
C LEU A 39 -27.17 32.08 27.13
N GLY A 40 -28.43 32.49 27.04
CA GLY A 40 -28.80 33.90 26.90
C GLY A 40 -28.68 34.67 28.21
N LYS A 41 -27.62 35.48 28.34
CA LYS A 41 -27.60 36.75 29.06
C LYS A 41 -26.75 37.74 28.26
N GLU A 42 -27.19 38.99 28.20
CA GLU A 42 -26.47 40.08 27.55
C GLU A 42 -25.59 40.80 28.58
N HIS A 43 -24.28 40.86 28.34
CA HIS A 43 -23.50 42.11 28.43
C HIS A 43 -22.22 41.99 27.58
N ASP A 44 -21.51 43.10 27.48
CA ASP A 44 -20.58 43.45 26.41
C ASP A 44 -19.16 42.83 26.47
N SER A 45 -18.38 43.15 25.45
CA SER A 45 -16.95 42.86 25.22
C SER A 45 -16.04 43.02 26.45
N ASP A 46 -15.14 42.04 26.67
CA ASP A 46 -13.85 42.20 27.42
C ASP A 46 -13.01 40.88 27.38
N HIS A 47 -12.67 40.36 26.18
CA HIS A 47 -11.85 39.13 26.08
C HIS A 47 -10.63 39.22 25.15
N GLU A 48 -10.44 40.30 24.39
CA GLU A 48 -9.25 40.50 23.55
C GLU A 48 -8.09 41.18 24.29
N ASP A 49 -8.35 41.87 25.41
CA ASP A 49 -7.31 42.57 26.19
C ASP A 49 -6.65 41.68 27.26
N ILE A 50 -7.34 40.64 27.73
CA ILE A 50 -6.78 39.65 28.67
C ILE A 50 -5.69 38.81 27.97
N ASP A 51 -5.98 38.29 26.77
CA ASP A 51 -5.00 37.52 25.98
C ASP A 51 -3.80 38.40 25.55
N ARG A 52 -4.02 39.70 25.32
CA ARG A 52 -2.96 40.67 25.03
C ARG A 52 -2.06 40.94 26.23
N ALA A 53 -2.61 41.03 27.45
CA ALA A 53 -1.83 41.19 28.68
C ALA A 53 -0.99 39.95 29.02
N ILE A 54 -1.52 38.74 28.75
CA ILE A 54 -0.79 37.48 28.92
C ILE A 54 0.35 37.38 27.89
N ALA A 55 0.10 37.72 26.62
CA ALA A 55 1.11 37.70 25.56
C ALA A 55 2.28 38.67 25.80
N LEU A 56 2.03 39.85 26.40
CA LEU A 56 3.09 40.80 26.76
C LEU A 56 3.91 40.29 27.95
N SER A 57 3.26 39.80 29.02
CA SER A 57 3.95 39.24 30.20
C SER A 57 4.90 38.08 29.85
N LEU A 58 4.48 37.18 28.95
CA LEU A 58 5.31 36.06 28.49
C LEU A 58 6.49 36.49 27.59
N SER A 59 6.42 37.68 26.96
CA SER A 59 7.48 38.19 26.09
C SER A 59 8.64 38.86 26.84
N GLU A 60 8.40 39.35 28.07
CA GLU A 60 9.44 39.96 28.91
C GLU A 60 10.27 38.92 29.70
N GLU A 61 9.71 37.74 30.00
CA GLU A 61 10.46 36.65 30.63
C GLU A 61 11.53 36.02 29.72
N ASP A 62 11.24 35.87 28.42
CA ASP A 62 12.15 35.20 27.49
C ASP A 62 13.39 36.05 27.12
N GLN A 63 13.39 37.36 27.41
CA GLN A 63 14.61 38.19 27.30
C GLN A 63 15.55 38.10 28.52
N ARG A 64 15.15 37.41 29.61
CA ARG A 64 16.00 37.24 30.81
C ARG A 64 16.65 35.86 30.96
N LYS A 65 16.26 34.84 30.19
CA LYS A 65 16.86 33.48 30.23
C LYS A 65 18.23 33.40 29.52
N GLY A 66 19.03 34.44 29.66
CA GLY A 66 20.36 34.63 29.06
C GLY A 66 21.47 34.91 30.08
N LYS A 67 21.34 34.43 31.33
CA LYS A 67 22.39 34.40 32.37
C LYS A 67 22.05 33.37 33.45
N ALA A 68 23.08 32.75 34.03
CA ALA A 68 22.94 31.81 35.15
C ALA A 68 22.57 32.56 36.44
N VAL A 69 21.83 31.90 37.34
CA VAL A 69 21.42 32.43 38.65
C VAL A 69 21.60 31.33 39.71
N ASP A 70 22.14 31.70 40.87
CA ASP A 70 22.58 30.81 41.95
C ASP A 70 21.44 30.29 42.86
N GLU A 71 21.73 29.24 43.64
CA GLU A 71 20.78 28.49 44.50
C GLU A 71 20.09 29.30 45.65
N VAL A 72 20.37 30.60 45.78
CA VAL A 72 19.85 31.43 46.89
C VAL A 72 18.46 32.03 46.60
N ASP A 73 18.04 32.10 45.33
CA ASP A 73 16.79 32.79 44.91
C ASP A 73 15.51 31.92 45.02
N ILE A 74 15.64 30.66 45.42
CA ILE A 74 14.51 29.71 45.54
C ILE A 74 13.78 29.89 46.89
N ASP A 75 14.52 30.15 47.96
CA ASP A 75 14.00 30.17 49.34
C ASP A 75 13.04 31.36 49.59
N HIS A 76 13.29 32.51 48.96
CA HIS A 76 12.44 33.70 49.09
C HIS A 76 11.07 33.51 48.43
N ARG A 77 11.00 32.81 47.29
CA ARG A 77 9.72 32.56 46.58
C ARG A 77 8.83 31.56 47.32
N LEU A 78 9.43 30.53 47.92
CA LEU A 78 8.69 29.56 48.74
C LEU A 78 8.06 30.23 49.97
N HIS A 79 8.72 31.25 50.54
CA HIS A 79 8.21 31.99 51.69
C HIS A 79 7.00 32.91 51.36
N GLU A 80 6.91 33.41 50.13
CA GLU A 80 5.79 34.24 49.67
C GLU A 80 4.55 33.38 49.32
N ASP A 81 4.74 32.26 48.63
CA ASP A 81 3.65 31.30 48.31
C ASP A 81 3.02 30.71 49.59
N GLU A 82 3.82 30.46 50.63
CA GLU A 82 3.30 29.96 51.92
C GLU A 82 2.45 31.03 52.65
N GLN A 83 2.81 32.32 52.54
CA GLN A 83 2.00 33.41 53.11
C GLN A 83 0.68 33.60 52.33
N LEU A 84 0.71 33.46 51.00
CA LEU A 84 -0.49 33.54 50.17
C LEU A 84 -1.46 32.37 50.44
N ALA A 85 -0.95 31.16 50.65
CA ALA A 85 -1.75 29.99 51.01
C ALA A 85 -2.47 30.16 52.36
N ARG A 86 -1.82 30.78 53.36
CA ARG A 86 -2.42 31.05 54.68
C ARG A 86 -3.57 32.07 54.58
N ALA A 87 -3.42 33.13 53.80
CA ALA A 87 -4.45 34.15 53.61
C ALA A 87 -5.74 33.60 52.97
N LEU A 88 -5.62 32.66 52.03
CA LEU A 88 -6.77 31.99 51.41
C LEU A 88 -7.53 31.09 52.40
N GLN A 89 -6.84 30.52 53.39
CA GLN A 89 -7.45 29.59 54.34
C GLN A 89 -8.15 30.30 55.52
N GLU A 90 -7.77 31.54 55.86
CA GLU A 90 -8.52 32.38 56.80
C GLU A 90 -9.85 32.90 56.21
N SER A 91 -9.96 33.06 54.88
CA SER A 91 -11.18 33.54 54.22
C SER A 91 -12.36 32.55 54.16
N LEU A 92 -12.21 31.33 54.71
CA LEU A 92 -13.20 30.25 54.60
C LEU A 92 -13.90 29.88 55.92
N ASN A 93 -13.62 30.59 57.02
CA ASN A 93 -14.24 30.34 58.33
C ASN A 93 -15.12 31.51 58.80
N ASP A 94 -16.29 31.69 58.18
CA ASP A 94 -17.40 32.47 58.76
C ASP A 94 -18.76 31.92 58.26
N GLU A 95 -19.57 31.36 59.17
CA GLU A 95 -21.01 31.08 58.96
C GLU A 95 -21.79 31.82 60.06
N PRO A 96 -22.90 32.52 59.74
CA PRO A 96 -24.18 32.15 60.38
C PRO A 96 -25.44 32.56 59.54
N PRO A 97 -26.68 32.35 60.03
CA PRO A 97 -27.26 31.08 60.49
C PRO A 97 -28.64 30.79 59.85
N ARG A 98 -29.16 29.57 60.03
CA ARG A 98 -30.52 29.17 59.60
C ARG A 98 -31.63 29.60 60.57
N GLN A 99 -32.84 29.87 60.06
CA GLN A 99 -34.08 29.87 60.84
C GLN A 99 -35.23 29.12 60.12
N ASN A 100 -36.06 28.46 60.93
CA ASN A 100 -37.36 27.85 60.58
C ASN A 100 -38.46 28.61 61.37
N VAL A 101 -39.78 28.47 61.23
CA VAL A 101 -40.76 27.50 60.66
C VAL A 101 -42.06 28.32 60.37
N PRO A 102 -43.28 27.78 60.06
CA PRO A 102 -43.73 26.50 59.49
C PRO A 102 -44.78 26.63 58.35
N VAL A 103 -45.21 25.47 57.83
CA VAL A 103 -46.38 25.27 56.93
C VAL A 103 -47.72 25.46 57.68
N LYS A 104 -48.78 25.88 56.97
CA LYS A 104 -50.19 25.58 57.30
C LYS A 104 -51.02 25.28 56.05
N ASP A 105 -51.83 24.23 56.12
CA ASP A 105 -52.77 23.78 55.10
C ASP A 105 -54.07 24.62 55.05
N VAL A 106 -54.80 24.55 53.93
CA VAL A 106 -56.28 24.44 53.86
C VAL A 106 -56.72 24.04 52.43
N HIS A 107 -57.87 23.37 52.35
CA HIS A 107 -58.42 22.70 51.16
C HIS A 107 -59.12 23.60 50.12
N SER A 108 -59.18 23.07 48.88
CA SER A 108 -60.28 23.08 47.89
C SER A 108 -61.12 24.34 47.64
N GLU A 109 -61.18 24.81 46.37
CA GLU A 109 -62.33 24.56 45.46
C GLU A 109 -62.23 25.27 44.08
N SER A 110 -62.87 24.65 43.08
CA SER A 110 -63.59 25.26 41.93
C SER A 110 -62.92 26.24 40.93
N THR A 111 -62.74 25.74 39.71
CA THR A 111 -62.88 26.43 38.40
C THR A 111 -64.08 27.40 38.33
N PRO A 112 -64.06 28.48 37.51
CA PRO A 112 -64.03 28.33 36.04
C PRO A 112 -63.19 29.35 35.24
N ALA A 113 -63.08 29.05 33.94
CA ALA A 113 -62.28 29.79 32.97
C ALA A 113 -62.79 31.21 32.69
N THR A 114 -61.86 32.14 32.50
CA THR A 114 -62.10 33.42 31.83
C THR A 114 -61.02 33.66 30.78
N PHE A 115 -61.45 33.88 29.54
CA PHE A 115 -60.60 34.22 28.40
C PHE A 115 -59.78 35.50 28.64
N MET A 116 -58.49 35.48 28.31
CA MET A 116 -57.69 36.68 27.97
C MET A 116 -56.72 36.34 26.81
N PRO A 117 -56.29 37.33 26.00
CA PRO A 117 -55.93 37.10 24.59
C PRO A 117 -54.48 36.62 24.36
N PRO A 118 -54.14 36.17 23.15
CA PRO A 118 -52.77 35.81 22.81
C PRO A 118 -51.91 37.08 22.75
N TYR A 119 -51.03 37.25 23.73
CA TYR A 119 -49.93 38.22 23.62
C TYR A 119 -48.96 37.75 22.53
N ILE A 120 -49.14 38.31 21.34
CA ILE A 120 -48.17 38.27 20.25
C ILE A 120 -46.92 38.99 20.75
N PHE A 121 -45.94 38.25 21.24
CA PHE A 121 -44.60 38.80 21.48
C PHE A 121 -43.97 39.18 20.14
N PRO A 122 -43.35 40.38 20.02
CA PRO A 122 -42.76 40.82 18.77
C PRO A 122 -41.66 39.88 18.29
N SER A 123 -41.55 39.78 16.96
CA SER A 123 -40.67 38.85 16.23
C SER A 123 -39.18 39.06 16.46
N THR A 124 -38.65 38.69 17.63
CA THR A 124 -37.22 38.35 17.76
C THR A 124 -36.99 37.09 16.93
N GLY A 125 -36.23 37.20 15.84
CA GLY A 125 -36.24 36.24 14.73
C GLY A 125 -36.20 34.77 15.18
N LEU A 126 -37.30 34.04 14.97
CA LEU A 126 -37.41 32.65 15.41
C LEU A 126 -36.38 31.79 14.69
N ARG A 127 -35.41 31.30 15.45
CA ARG A 127 -34.36 30.39 14.98
C ARG A 127 -35.02 29.07 14.60
N VAL A 128 -34.98 28.68 13.32
CA VAL A 128 -35.56 27.41 12.86
C VAL A 128 -34.49 26.33 12.86
N CYS A 129 -34.76 25.19 13.49
CA CYS A 129 -33.82 24.08 13.54
C CYS A 129 -33.58 23.49 12.13
N ALA A 130 -32.32 23.47 11.68
CA ALA A 130 -31.97 22.97 10.36
C ALA A 130 -32.29 21.46 10.17
N GLY A 131 -32.29 20.67 11.24
CA GLY A 131 -32.63 19.23 11.20
C GLY A 131 -34.12 18.95 11.09
N CYS A 132 -34.93 19.40 12.05
CA CYS A 132 -36.37 19.09 12.12
C CYS A 132 -37.30 20.17 11.54
N LYS A 133 -36.76 21.29 11.07
CA LYS A 133 -37.49 22.45 10.48
C LYS A 133 -38.52 23.11 11.40
N THR A 134 -38.52 22.83 12.70
CA THR A 134 -39.37 23.49 13.71
C THR A 134 -38.65 24.66 14.39
N PRO A 135 -39.39 25.65 14.94
CA PRO A 135 -38.79 26.74 15.70
C PRO A 135 -38.11 26.24 16.98
N ILE A 136 -36.94 26.80 17.27
CA ILE A 136 -36.20 26.65 18.52
C ILE A 136 -36.78 27.67 19.51
N GLY A 137 -37.44 27.21 20.58
CA GLY A 137 -37.94 28.05 21.67
C GLY A 137 -36.82 28.55 22.61
N GLN A 138 -37.15 28.98 23.84
CA GLN A 138 -36.16 29.46 24.83
C GLN A 138 -35.20 28.38 25.40
N GLY A 139 -34.97 27.28 24.69
CA GLY A 139 -34.11 26.17 25.10
C GLY A 139 -32.64 26.31 24.66
N ARG A 140 -31.79 25.37 25.10
CA ARG A 140 -30.41 25.25 24.60
C ARG A 140 -30.41 24.84 23.13
N PHE A 141 -29.60 25.52 22.32
CA PHE A 141 -29.38 25.23 20.90
C PHE A 141 -27.89 25.20 20.56
N LEU A 142 -27.56 24.52 19.46
CA LEU A 142 -26.23 24.51 18.87
C LEU A 142 -26.21 25.47 17.68
N SER A 143 -25.14 26.26 17.56
CA SER A 143 -24.87 27.12 16.40
C SER A 143 -23.62 26.61 15.69
N CYS A 144 -23.79 26.04 14.50
CA CYS A 144 -22.71 25.43 13.71
C CYS A 144 -23.14 25.19 12.25
N MET A 145 -22.17 25.13 11.33
CA MET A 145 -22.40 24.95 9.88
C MET A 145 -23.39 25.98 9.31
N ASP A 146 -23.18 27.25 9.65
CA ASP A 146 -24.02 28.41 9.27
C ASP A 146 -25.52 28.21 9.56
N SER A 147 -25.82 27.42 10.59
CA SER A 147 -27.17 26.98 10.94
C SER A 147 -27.34 26.79 12.45
N VAL A 148 -28.60 26.69 12.86
CA VAL A 148 -29.00 26.46 14.26
C VAL A 148 -29.73 25.12 14.39
N TRP A 149 -29.42 24.39 15.47
CA TRP A 149 -29.89 23.02 15.66
C TRP A 149 -30.37 22.79 17.10
N HIS A 150 -31.45 22.02 17.26
CA HIS A 150 -31.71 21.37 18.54
C HIS A 150 -30.58 20.36 18.83
N PRO A 151 -30.12 20.22 20.09
CA PRO A 151 -29.05 19.27 20.43
C PRO A 151 -29.34 17.82 20.03
N GLN A 152 -30.61 17.40 20.02
CA GLN A 152 -31.03 16.06 19.59
C GLN A 152 -31.19 15.91 18.06
N CYS A 153 -31.21 17.01 17.31
CA CYS A 153 -31.36 17.02 15.85
C CYS A 153 -30.04 17.20 15.11
N PHE A 154 -28.98 17.63 15.79
CA PHE A 154 -27.62 17.62 15.24
C PHE A 154 -27.02 16.21 15.40
N ARG A 155 -27.20 15.36 14.39
CA ARG A 155 -26.89 13.92 14.44
C ARG A 155 -25.75 13.56 13.49
N CYS A 156 -24.93 12.61 13.91
CA CYS A 156 -23.86 12.05 13.09
C CYS A 156 -24.44 11.22 11.95
N PHE A 157 -24.11 11.57 10.71
CA PHE A 157 -24.62 10.91 9.51
C PHE A 157 -24.25 9.41 9.42
N ALA A 158 -23.18 8.98 10.12
CA ALA A 158 -22.74 7.58 10.12
C ALA A 158 -23.48 6.67 11.12
N CYS A 159 -23.99 7.19 12.23
CA CYS A 159 -24.54 6.38 13.32
C CYS A 159 -25.89 6.86 13.87
N ASP A 160 -26.42 7.94 13.31
CA ASP A 160 -27.66 8.65 13.69
C ASP A 160 -27.76 9.10 15.16
N ARG A 161 -26.67 9.02 15.93
CA ARG A 161 -26.63 9.52 17.31
C ARG A 161 -26.35 11.02 17.34
N PRO A 162 -26.95 11.78 18.28
CA PRO A 162 -26.61 13.18 18.50
C PRO A 162 -25.12 13.42 18.69
N ILE A 163 -24.60 14.53 18.14
CA ILE A 163 -23.23 15.00 18.38
C ILE A 163 -23.29 16.03 19.51
N SER A 164 -22.77 15.64 20.68
CA SER A 164 -22.58 16.51 21.85
C SER A 164 -21.12 16.92 22.05
N GLU A 165 -20.21 16.49 21.16
CA GLU A 165 -18.80 16.87 21.17
C GLU A 165 -18.64 18.34 20.74
N TYR A 166 -17.78 19.11 21.43
CA TYR A 166 -17.50 20.51 21.07
C TYR A 166 -16.89 20.63 19.66
N GLU A 167 -15.92 19.77 19.34
CA GLU A 167 -15.34 19.64 18.02
C GLU A 167 -15.95 18.43 17.27
N PHE A 168 -16.28 18.60 16.00
CA PHE A 168 -16.82 17.54 15.13
C PHE A 168 -16.18 17.58 13.74
N ALA A 169 -16.43 16.55 12.93
CA ALA A 169 -15.94 16.49 11.55
C ALA A 169 -17.07 16.77 10.56
N VAL A 170 -16.74 17.43 9.45
CA VAL A 170 -17.69 17.71 8.35
C VAL A 170 -17.17 17.07 7.06
N HIS A 171 -18.06 16.40 6.34
CA HIS A 171 -17.76 15.81 5.04
C HIS A 171 -18.96 15.94 4.11
N GLU A 172 -18.73 16.51 2.92
CA GLU A 172 -19.76 16.78 1.91
C GLU A 172 -21.03 17.49 2.47
N GLY A 173 -20.85 18.38 3.47
CA GLY A 173 -21.95 19.09 4.13
C GLY A 173 -22.68 18.31 5.22
N ASN A 174 -22.26 17.07 5.53
CA ASN A 174 -22.81 16.24 6.59
C ASN A 174 -21.90 16.25 7.85
N PRO A 175 -22.47 16.33 9.07
CA PRO A 175 -21.71 16.26 10.31
C PRO A 175 -21.49 14.82 10.79
N TYR A 176 -20.34 14.57 11.42
CA TYR A 176 -19.92 13.28 11.96
C TYR A 176 -19.23 13.46 13.32
N HIS A 177 -19.40 12.49 14.25
CA HIS A 177 -18.49 12.37 15.41
C HIS A 177 -17.05 12.20 14.90
N ARG A 178 -16.06 12.71 15.65
CA ARG A 178 -14.64 12.60 15.24
C ARG A 178 -14.19 11.15 15.12
N SER A 179 -14.71 10.28 15.99
CA SER A 179 -14.51 8.84 15.96
C SER A 179 -15.12 8.18 14.72
N CYS A 180 -16.41 8.43 14.43
CA CYS A 180 -17.08 7.89 13.24
C CYS A 180 -16.44 8.36 11.94
N TYR A 181 -16.07 9.64 11.84
CA TYR A 181 -15.35 10.16 10.67
C TYR A 181 -13.98 9.48 10.52
N LYS A 182 -13.25 9.28 11.63
CA LYS A 182 -11.96 8.59 11.60
C LYS A 182 -12.11 7.14 11.10
N GLU A 183 -13.05 6.37 11.63
CA GLU A 183 -13.26 4.98 11.20
C GLU A 183 -13.64 4.85 9.72
N LEU A 184 -14.40 5.81 9.17
CA LEU A 184 -14.86 5.77 7.78
C LEU A 184 -13.83 6.29 6.75
N PHE A 185 -13.16 7.40 7.06
CA PHE A 185 -12.40 8.16 6.04
C PHE A 185 -10.89 8.22 6.29
N HIS A 186 -10.42 7.88 7.50
CA HIS A 186 -9.00 7.93 7.82
C HIS A 186 -8.32 6.63 7.37
N PRO A 187 -7.31 6.68 6.48
CA PRO A 187 -6.69 5.47 5.98
C PRO A 187 -6.01 4.69 7.11
N LYS A 188 -6.17 3.36 7.04
CA LYS A 188 -5.43 2.38 7.85
C LYS A 188 -4.24 1.86 7.02
N CYS A 189 -3.16 1.52 7.71
CA CYS A 189 -1.95 0.95 7.12
C CYS A 189 -2.13 -0.55 6.92
N ASP A 190 -1.97 -1.05 5.69
CA ASP A 190 -2.10 -2.48 5.38
C ASP A 190 -1.00 -3.32 6.05
N VAL A 191 0.12 -2.69 6.42
CA VAL A 191 1.26 -3.30 7.13
C VAL A 191 1.01 -3.36 8.63
N CYS A 192 0.86 -2.23 9.30
CA CYS A 192 0.76 -2.18 10.77
C CYS A 192 -0.67 -2.16 11.34
N LYS A 193 -1.70 -2.21 10.46
CA LYS A 193 -3.16 -2.19 10.75
C LYS A 193 -3.70 -0.96 11.49
N ASN A 194 -2.82 -0.10 11.98
CA ASN A 194 -3.17 1.16 12.62
C ASN A 194 -3.57 2.23 11.60
N PHE A 195 -4.29 3.25 12.07
CA PHE A 195 -4.49 4.49 11.34
C PHE A 195 -3.16 5.18 10.99
N ILE A 196 -3.02 5.63 9.74
CA ILE A 196 -1.77 6.27 9.26
C ILE A 196 -1.65 7.66 9.88
N PRO A 197 -0.61 7.97 10.69
CA PRO A 197 -0.57 9.18 11.49
C PRO A 197 -0.58 10.46 10.65
N THR A 198 -1.25 11.48 11.17
CA THR A 198 -1.20 12.84 10.63
C THR A 198 0.16 13.47 10.90
N ASN A 199 0.73 14.14 9.90
CA ASN A 199 1.97 14.90 10.01
C ASN A 199 1.77 16.20 10.84
N LYS A 200 2.87 16.93 11.10
CA LYS A 200 2.85 18.18 11.88
C LYS A 200 1.95 19.28 11.27
N ASP A 201 1.78 19.26 9.95
CA ASP A 201 0.99 20.25 9.19
C ASP A 201 -0.51 19.90 9.12
N GLY A 202 -0.94 18.81 9.76
CA GLY A 202 -2.35 18.37 9.75
C GLY A 202 -2.76 17.55 8.52
N HIS A 203 -1.79 17.06 7.75
CA HIS A 203 -2.01 16.19 6.58
C HIS A 203 -1.71 14.72 6.89
N ILE A 204 -2.54 13.80 6.40
CA ILE A 204 -2.27 12.37 6.44
C ILE A 204 -1.47 12.03 5.18
N GLU A 205 -0.21 11.61 5.37
CA GLU A 205 0.68 11.17 4.28
C GLU A 205 0.86 9.66 4.31
N TYR A 206 0.66 9.02 3.15
CA TYR A 206 0.94 7.59 2.97
C TYR A 206 1.65 7.30 1.66
N ARG A 207 2.37 6.18 1.64
CA ARG A 207 2.91 5.56 0.43
C ARG A 207 1.94 4.48 -0.03
N ALA A 208 1.88 4.22 -1.34
CA ALA A 208 1.22 3.04 -1.87
C ALA A 208 2.12 2.28 -2.84
N HIS A 209 2.02 0.96 -2.83
CA HIS A 209 2.62 0.12 -3.88
C HIS A 209 1.93 0.44 -5.23
N PRO A 210 2.65 0.83 -6.30
CA PRO A 210 2.02 1.32 -7.54
C PRO A 210 1.05 0.35 -8.22
N PHE A 211 1.37 -0.95 -8.26
CA PHE A 211 0.47 -1.98 -8.79
C PHE A 211 -0.55 -2.51 -7.76
N TRP A 212 -0.09 -3.06 -6.63
CA TRP A 212 -0.98 -3.68 -5.64
C TRP A 212 -1.90 -2.72 -4.87
N MET A 213 -1.63 -1.41 -4.92
CA MET A 213 -2.31 -0.36 -4.15
C MET A 213 -2.29 -0.58 -2.62
N GLN A 214 -1.37 -1.42 -2.13
CA GLN A 214 -1.10 -1.62 -0.69
C GLN A 214 -0.66 -0.28 -0.09
N LYS A 215 -1.45 0.27 0.83
CA LYS A 215 -1.25 1.58 1.48
C LYS A 215 -0.54 1.39 2.81
N TYR A 216 0.52 2.16 3.06
CA TYR A 216 1.30 2.00 4.28
C TYR A 216 1.94 3.29 4.77
N CYS A 217 2.26 3.30 6.08
CA CYS A 217 2.95 4.40 6.75
C CYS A 217 4.33 4.63 6.11
N PRO A 218 4.74 5.88 5.83
CA PRO A 218 6.07 6.17 5.27
C PRO A 218 7.25 5.64 6.09
N ALA A 219 7.09 5.47 7.40
CA ALA A 219 8.09 4.89 8.30
C ALA A 219 8.53 3.47 7.90
N HIS A 220 7.66 2.69 7.22
CA HIS A 220 7.96 1.33 6.80
C HIS A 220 9.04 1.24 5.70
N GLU A 221 9.39 2.35 5.04
CA GLU A 221 10.56 2.40 4.15
C GLU A 221 11.90 2.34 4.91
N THR A 222 11.90 2.73 6.19
CA THR A 222 13.11 2.91 7.00
C THR A 222 13.23 1.97 8.20
N ASP A 223 12.11 1.37 8.64
CA ASP A 223 12.06 0.49 9.83
C ASP A 223 12.49 -0.96 9.56
N ARG A 224 12.94 -1.27 8.33
CA ARG A 224 13.32 -2.60 7.84
C ARG A 224 12.15 -3.60 7.71
N THR A 225 10.90 -3.12 7.58
CA THR A 225 9.77 -3.97 7.19
C THR A 225 10.10 -4.75 5.91
N PRO A 226 10.09 -6.09 5.94
CA PRO A 226 10.43 -6.89 4.77
C PRO A 226 9.49 -6.67 3.58
N ARG A 227 10.04 -6.76 2.36
CA ARG A 227 9.27 -6.84 1.11
C ARG A 227 9.38 -8.24 0.52
N CYS A 228 8.32 -8.68 -0.15
CA CYS A 228 8.33 -9.95 -0.87
C CYS A 228 9.24 -9.83 -2.09
N CYS A 229 10.22 -10.73 -2.25
CA CYS A 229 11.16 -10.72 -3.38
C CYS A 229 10.47 -10.97 -4.74
N SER A 230 9.23 -11.48 -4.71
CA SER A 230 8.45 -11.79 -5.92
C SER A 230 7.31 -10.80 -6.18
N CYS A 231 6.57 -10.34 -5.17
CA CYS A 231 5.44 -9.42 -5.38
C CYS A 231 5.64 -8.01 -4.80
N GLU A 232 6.80 -7.71 -4.22
CA GLU A 232 7.22 -6.38 -3.71
C GLU A 232 6.34 -5.74 -2.61
N ARG A 233 5.20 -6.35 -2.29
CA ARG A 233 4.36 -6.05 -1.11
C ARG A 233 5.18 -6.16 0.18
N MET A 234 4.90 -5.28 1.12
CA MET A 234 5.48 -5.31 2.47
C MET A 234 4.79 -6.35 3.35
N GLU A 235 5.55 -6.97 4.25
CA GLU A 235 5.10 -7.94 5.26
C GLU A 235 4.15 -7.30 6.29
N PRO A 236 2.87 -7.70 6.32
CA PRO A 236 1.93 -7.24 7.35
C PRO A 236 2.26 -7.81 8.73
N LYS A 237 2.04 -7.05 9.80
CA LYS A 237 2.31 -7.47 11.20
C LYS A 237 1.54 -8.72 11.65
N ASP A 238 0.41 -9.02 11.01
CA ASP A 238 -0.48 -10.15 11.25
C ASP A 238 -0.18 -11.37 10.36
N SER A 239 0.70 -11.21 9.37
CA SER A 239 1.17 -12.29 8.50
C SER A 239 2.64 -12.60 8.77
N LYS A 240 3.12 -13.74 8.26
CA LYS A 240 4.54 -14.12 8.36
C LYS A 240 5.04 -14.59 7.01
N TYR A 241 6.07 -13.92 6.51
CA TYR A 241 6.78 -14.32 5.31
C TYR A 241 7.75 -15.47 5.64
N ILE A 242 8.14 -16.22 4.63
CA ILE A 242 9.22 -17.20 4.71
C ILE A 242 10.54 -16.51 4.40
N THR A 243 11.60 -16.94 5.08
CA THR A 243 12.98 -16.54 4.76
C THR A 243 13.66 -17.67 4.00
N LEU A 244 14.15 -17.38 2.80
CA LEU A 244 14.99 -18.28 2.00
C LEU A 244 16.44 -18.21 2.52
N ASP A 245 17.28 -19.18 2.15
CA ASP A 245 18.64 -19.30 2.70
C ASP A 245 19.57 -18.16 2.26
N ASP A 246 19.31 -17.58 1.08
CA ASP A 246 19.95 -16.36 0.59
C ASP A 246 19.43 -15.06 1.24
N GLY A 247 18.58 -15.17 2.27
CA GLY A 247 18.01 -14.06 3.03
C GLY A 247 16.79 -13.40 2.38
N ARG A 248 16.40 -13.77 1.15
CA ARG A 248 15.16 -13.28 0.52
C ARG A 248 13.94 -13.61 1.38
N LYS A 249 12.90 -12.78 1.22
CA LYS A 249 11.65 -12.84 1.97
C LYS A 249 10.50 -13.10 0.99
N LEU A 250 9.66 -14.10 1.27
CA LEU A 250 8.62 -14.56 0.37
C LEU A 250 7.27 -14.61 1.10
N CYS A 251 6.24 -13.95 0.55
CA CYS A 251 4.90 -14.02 1.14
C CYS A 251 4.25 -15.38 0.87
N LEU A 252 3.32 -15.81 1.74
CA LEU A 252 2.67 -17.12 1.63
C LEU A 252 1.89 -17.30 0.32
N GLU A 253 1.28 -16.23 -0.20
CA GLU A 253 0.58 -16.27 -1.50
C GLU A 253 1.54 -16.55 -2.67
N CYS A 254 2.76 -15.99 -2.67
CA CYS A 254 3.79 -16.29 -3.67
C CYS A 254 4.43 -17.67 -3.46
N LEU A 255 4.61 -18.10 -2.20
CA LEU A 255 5.14 -19.41 -1.85
C LEU A 255 4.29 -20.54 -2.45
N ASN A 256 2.96 -20.41 -2.43
CA ASN A 256 2.03 -21.44 -2.93
C ASN A 256 2.26 -21.87 -4.38
N THR A 257 2.88 -21.01 -5.20
CA THR A 257 3.23 -21.30 -6.60
C THR A 257 4.73 -21.30 -6.85
N SER A 258 5.57 -21.24 -5.80
CA SER A 258 7.03 -21.17 -5.95
C SER A 258 7.66 -22.51 -6.28
N ILE A 259 8.59 -22.50 -7.23
CA ILE A 259 9.36 -23.66 -7.68
C ILE A 259 10.65 -23.71 -6.86
N MET A 260 10.86 -24.83 -6.16
CA MET A 260 11.91 -24.96 -5.14
C MET A 260 13.10 -25.82 -5.58
N ASP A 261 12.95 -26.63 -6.63
CA ASP A 261 14.00 -27.49 -7.18
C ASP A 261 13.85 -27.70 -8.70
N THR A 262 14.86 -28.35 -9.31
CA THR A 262 14.96 -28.55 -10.75
C THR A 262 13.88 -29.50 -11.31
N ASP A 263 13.39 -30.45 -10.50
CA ASP A 263 12.40 -31.45 -10.93
C ASP A 263 11.00 -30.81 -10.99
N GLU A 264 10.66 -29.97 -10.00
CA GLU A 264 9.45 -29.15 -10.01
C GLU A 264 9.39 -28.18 -11.21
N CYS A 265 10.54 -27.82 -11.78
CA CYS A 265 10.62 -26.93 -12.93
C CYS A 265 10.47 -27.63 -14.30
N GLN A 266 10.61 -28.96 -14.38
CA GLN A 266 10.55 -29.69 -15.66
C GLN A 266 9.22 -29.55 -16.41
N PRO A 267 8.03 -29.59 -15.77
CA PRO A 267 6.76 -29.38 -16.48
C PRO A 267 6.69 -27.99 -17.13
N LEU A 268 7.17 -26.97 -16.41
CA LEU A 268 7.22 -25.59 -16.91
C LEU A 268 8.23 -25.44 -18.06
N TYR A 269 9.33 -26.19 -18.05
CA TYR A 269 10.28 -26.23 -19.17
C TYR A 269 9.64 -26.81 -20.43
N ILE A 270 8.85 -27.88 -20.30
CA ILE A 270 8.08 -28.45 -21.41
C ILE A 270 7.04 -27.45 -21.92
N ASP A 271 6.28 -26.80 -21.02
CA ASP A 271 5.30 -25.75 -21.40
C ASP A 271 5.97 -24.62 -22.21
N ILE A 272 7.21 -24.22 -21.87
CA ILE A 272 7.98 -23.22 -22.63
C ILE A 272 8.44 -23.78 -23.98
N GLN A 273 8.90 -25.03 -24.06
CA GLN A 273 9.26 -25.64 -25.34
C GLN A 273 8.06 -25.73 -26.30
N GLU A 274 6.88 -26.09 -25.79
CA GLU A 274 5.62 -26.11 -26.55
C GLU A 274 5.21 -24.70 -27.02
N PHE A 275 5.34 -23.68 -26.16
CA PHE A 275 5.11 -22.28 -26.54
C PHE A 275 6.03 -21.84 -27.69
N TYR A 276 7.33 -22.13 -27.61
CA TYR A 276 8.29 -21.84 -28.68
C TYR A 276 8.00 -22.62 -29.96
N GLU A 277 7.59 -23.88 -29.88
CA GLU A 277 7.18 -24.66 -31.05
C GLU A 277 5.90 -24.09 -31.70
N GLY A 278 4.93 -23.64 -30.90
CA GLY A 278 3.73 -22.95 -31.35
C GLY A 278 3.99 -21.60 -32.04
N LEU A 279 5.14 -20.97 -31.79
CA LEU A 279 5.63 -19.77 -32.50
C LEU A 279 6.48 -20.11 -33.75
N ASN A 280 6.54 -21.39 -34.15
CA ASN A 280 7.45 -21.89 -35.19
C ASN A 280 8.94 -21.64 -34.88
N MET A 281 9.30 -21.60 -33.59
CA MET A 281 10.63 -21.32 -33.04
C MET A 281 11.22 -22.51 -32.28
N LYS A 282 10.95 -23.73 -32.75
CA LYS A 282 11.40 -24.99 -32.10
C LYS A 282 12.91 -24.98 -31.82
N VAL A 283 13.25 -25.25 -30.55
CA VAL A 283 14.62 -25.47 -30.06
C VAL A 283 14.85 -26.98 -29.99
N GLU A 284 15.58 -27.53 -30.95
CA GLU A 284 15.84 -28.97 -31.07
C GLU A 284 16.90 -29.47 -30.07
N GLN A 285 17.79 -28.58 -29.64
CA GLN A 285 18.82 -28.89 -28.65
C GLN A 285 18.19 -29.13 -27.28
N GLN A 286 18.52 -30.25 -26.64
CA GLN A 286 18.26 -30.42 -25.21
C GLN A 286 19.25 -29.54 -24.43
N ILE A 287 18.72 -28.46 -23.84
CA ILE A 287 19.47 -27.54 -22.97
C ILE A 287 19.17 -27.96 -21.52
N PRO A 288 20.19 -28.25 -20.70
CA PRO A 288 20.01 -28.47 -19.26
C PRO A 288 19.40 -27.24 -18.58
N LEU A 289 18.30 -27.41 -17.86
CA LEU A 289 17.75 -26.41 -16.94
C LEU A 289 18.19 -26.77 -15.51
N LEU A 290 18.70 -25.81 -14.75
CA LEU A 290 19.12 -26.01 -13.36
C LEU A 290 18.60 -24.88 -12.45
N LEU A 291 18.00 -25.24 -11.31
CA LEU A 291 17.69 -24.27 -10.25
C LEU A 291 18.88 -24.13 -9.30
N VAL A 292 19.27 -22.87 -9.06
CA VAL A 292 20.51 -22.51 -8.35
C VAL A 292 20.29 -21.50 -7.24
N GLU A 293 21.23 -21.47 -6.30
CA GLU A 293 21.34 -20.43 -5.28
C GLU A 293 21.85 -19.11 -5.88
N ARG A 294 21.52 -17.98 -5.25
CA ARG A 294 21.99 -16.64 -5.68
C ARG A 294 23.52 -16.55 -5.82
N GLN A 295 24.25 -17.18 -4.90
CA GLN A 295 25.71 -17.21 -4.94
C GLN A 295 26.23 -17.93 -6.20
N ALA A 296 25.68 -19.10 -6.51
CA ALA A 296 26.07 -19.88 -7.68
C ALA A 296 25.66 -19.20 -9.00
N LEU A 297 24.54 -18.46 -9.02
CA LEU A 297 24.16 -17.66 -10.18
C LEU A 297 25.14 -16.50 -10.42
N ASN A 298 25.54 -15.79 -9.37
CA ASN A 298 26.52 -14.70 -9.46
C ASN A 298 27.90 -15.21 -9.91
N GLU A 299 28.39 -16.32 -9.33
CA GLU A 299 29.65 -16.97 -9.75
C GLU A 299 29.60 -17.39 -11.22
N ALA A 300 28.46 -17.94 -11.67
CA ALA A 300 28.25 -18.33 -13.05
C ALA A 300 28.18 -17.14 -14.02
N MET A 301 27.72 -15.96 -13.56
CA MET A 301 27.77 -14.71 -14.34
C MET A 301 29.19 -14.17 -14.48
N GLU A 302 29.99 -14.17 -13.41
CA GLU A 302 31.38 -13.66 -13.43
C GLU A 302 32.30 -14.48 -14.33
N ALA A 303 32.00 -15.78 -14.49
CA ALA A 303 32.70 -16.67 -15.42
C ALA A 303 32.29 -16.48 -16.90
N GLU A 304 31.10 -15.93 -17.16
CA GLU A 304 30.56 -15.76 -18.50
C GLU A 304 31.15 -14.50 -19.17
N LYS A 305 31.94 -14.69 -20.24
CA LYS A 305 32.68 -13.59 -20.90
C LYS A 305 31.80 -12.61 -21.70
N THR A 306 30.52 -12.90 -21.81
CA THR A 306 29.54 -12.13 -22.61
C THR A 306 28.30 -11.86 -21.77
N GLY A 307 28.10 -10.60 -21.37
CA GLY A 307 26.88 -10.18 -20.69
C GLY A 307 26.82 -8.69 -20.43
N HIS A 308 25.67 -8.08 -20.73
CA HIS A 308 25.26 -6.82 -20.13
C HIS A 308 24.36 -7.17 -18.93
N HIS A 309 24.61 -6.57 -17.77
CA HIS A 309 24.09 -7.14 -16.52
C HIS A 309 22.86 -6.42 -15.96
N LEU A 310 21.90 -7.23 -15.49
CA LEU A 310 20.83 -6.76 -14.62
C LEU A 310 21.37 -6.54 -13.19
N ALA A 311 20.84 -5.54 -12.48
CA ALA A 311 21.20 -5.31 -11.07
C ALA A 311 20.68 -6.40 -10.10
N GLU A 312 19.76 -7.24 -10.56
CA GLU A 312 19.33 -8.47 -9.89
C GLU A 312 19.06 -9.55 -10.95
N THR A 313 20.10 -10.16 -11.48
CA THR A 313 19.96 -11.30 -12.40
C THR A 313 19.23 -12.46 -11.70
N ARG A 314 18.21 -13.02 -12.37
CA ARG A 314 17.36 -14.11 -11.84
C ARG A 314 17.33 -15.35 -12.74
N GLY A 315 17.80 -15.23 -13.98
CA GLY A 315 18.09 -16.31 -14.92
C GLY A 315 19.43 -16.07 -15.61
N LEU A 316 20.01 -17.09 -16.22
CA LEU A 316 21.22 -16.96 -17.03
C LEU A 316 21.33 -18.06 -18.08
N CYS A 317 21.30 -17.68 -19.34
CA CYS A 317 21.62 -18.53 -20.49
C CYS A 317 23.15 -18.61 -20.68
N LEU A 318 23.73 -19.78 -20.38
CA LEU A 318 25.17 -20.03 -20.38
C LEU A 318 25.68 -20.57 -21.72
N SER A 319 26.92 -20.21 -22.05
CA SER A 319 27.66 -20.65 -23.24
C SER A 319 29.04 -21.23 -22.92
N GLU A 320 29.61 -20.99 -21.74
CA GLU A 320 30.92 -21.54 -21.34
C GLU A 320 30.81 -22.81 -20.47
N GLU A 321 31.91 -23.57 -20.37
CA GLU A 321 32.03 -24.74 -19.48
C GLU A 321 32.32 -24.32 -18.04
N GLN A 322 31.51 -24.78 -17.09
CA GLN A 322 31.74 -24.53 -15.67
C GLN A 322 31.08 -25.58 -14.76
N ILE A 323 31.45 -25.55 -13.48
CA ILE A 323 30.84 -26.37 -12.43
C ILE A 323 29.91 -25.46 -11.63
N VAL A 324 28.60 -25.73 -11.69
CA VAL A 324 27.57 -24.90 -11.03
C VAL A 324 27.00 -25.68 -9.84
N ARG A 325 26.74 -25.00 -8.71
CA ARG A 325 26.03 -25.62 -7.58
C ARG A 325 24.53 -25.59 -7.83
N THR A 326 23.93 -26.77 -8.02
CA THR A 326 22.49 -26.95 -8.24
C THR A 326 21.81 -27.50 -6.98
N ILE A 327 20.51 -27.27 -6.84
CA ILE A 327 19.68 -27.87 -5.79
C ILE A 327 19.44 -29.34 -6.11
N LEU A 328 19.91 -30.22 -5.21
CA LEU A 328 19.77 -31.69 -5.29
C LEU A 328 18.63 -32.23 -4.41
N ARG A 329 18.28 -31.52 -3.34
CA ARG A 329 17.17 -31.87 -2.45
C ARG A 329 16.33 -30.65 -2.15
N ARG A 330 15.01 -30.80 -2.32
CA ARG A 330 14.02 -29.79 -2.04
C ARG A 330 14.13 -29.25 -0.60
N PRO A 331 14.13 -27.92 -0.39
CA PRO A 331 14.01 -27.32 0.93
C PRO A 331 12.67 -27.64 1.62
N VAL A 332 12.73 -27.86 2.94
CA VAL A 332 11.57 -28.06 3.82
C VAL A 332 11.34 -26.79 4.65
N ILE A 333 10.08 -26.46 4.95
CA ILE A 333 9.74 -25.32 5.81
C ILE A 333 9.86 -25.77 7.27
N GLY A 334 10.90 -25.29 7.94
CA GLY A 334 11.19 -25.60 9.34
C GLY A 334 10.56 -24.62 10.34
N PRO A 335 10.83 -24.82 11.65
CA PRO A 335 10.32 -23.96 12.71
C PRO A 335 10.68 -22.48 12.49
N GLY A 336 9.70 -21.59 12.68
CA GLY A 336 9.88 -20.15 12.53
C GLY A 336 9.91 -19.63 11.09
N ASN A 337 9.29 -20.34 10.14
CA ASN A 337 9.15 -19.93 8.73
C ASN A 337 10.51 -19.72 8.04
N LYS A 338 11.47 -20.60 8.34
CA LYS A 338 12.77 -20.68 7.66
C LYS A 338 12.84 -21.94 6.83
N ILE A 339 13.59 -21.89 5.74
CA ILE A 339 13.99 -23.09 5.03
C ILE A 339 14.99 -23.89 5.88
N VAL A 340 14.89 -25.22 5.79
CA VAL A 340 15.83 -26.22 6.33
C VAL A 340 16.00 -27.35 5.31
N ASP A 341 17.00 -28.21 5.51
CA ASP A 341 17.26 -29.44 4.74
C ASP A 341 17.50 -29.28 3.22
N MET A 342 17.76 -28.06 2.73
CA MET A 342 18.23 -27.86 1.35
C MET A 342 19.62 -28.46 1.18
N ILE A 343 19.82 -29.26 0.13
CA ILE A 343 21.13 -29.83 -0.22
C ILE A 343 21.50 -29.34 -1.61
N THR A 344 22.64 -28.66 -1.74
CA THR A 344 23.22 -28.27 -3.02
C THR A 344 24.50 -29.05 -3.33
N GLY A 345 24.74 -29.34 -4.61
CA GLY A 345 25.91 -30.10 -5.05
C GLY A 345 26.41 -29.68 -6.43
N PRO A 346 27.66 -30.03 -6.78
CA PRO A 346 28.28 -29.61 -8.03
C PRO A 346 27.70 -30.37 -9.22
N TYR A 347 27.30 -29.63 -10.25
CA TYR A 347 26.93 -30.13 -11.56
C TYR A 347 27.95 -29.65 -12.59
N LYS A 348 28.60 -30.57 -13.31
CA LYS A 348 29.58 -30.22 -14.35
C LYS A 348 28.88 -29.98 -15.68
N LEU A 349 28.84 -28.73 -16.12
CA LEU A 349 28.42 -28.37 -17.47
C LEU A 349 29.56 -28.66 -18.46
N VAL A 350 29.20 -29.23 -19.61
CA VAL A 350 30.13 -29.58 -20.69
C VAL A 350 29.57 -29.01 -21.99
N ARG A 351 30.41 -28.30 -22.75
CA ARG A 351 30.01 -27.52 -23.91
C ARG A 351 29.85 -28.42 -25.12
N ARG A 352 28.61 -28.83 -25.37
CA ARG A 352 28.21 -29.63 -26.53
C ARG A 352 27.76 -28.79 -27.73
N CYS A 353 27.36 -27.55 -27.49
CA CYS A 353 26.95 -26.59 -28.51
C CYS A 353 27.19 -25.14 -28.02
N GLU A 354 26.58 -24.14 -28.66
CA GLU A 354 26.70 -22.74 -28.25
C GLU A 354 25.99 -22.40 -26.93
N VAL A 355 25.08 -23.25 -26.45
CA VAL A 355 24.38 -23.11 -25.17
C VAL A 355 24.70 -24.32 -24.29
N THR A 356 25.17 -24.08 -23.07
CA THR A 356 25.58 -25.14 -22.12
C THR A 356 24.50 -25.46 -21.09
N ALA A 357 23.76 -24.46 -20.62
CA ALA A 357 22.60 -24.59 -19.74
C ALA A 357 21.78 -23.30 -19.66
N ILE A 358 20.58 -23.39 -19.09
CA ILE A 358 19.85 -22.26 -18.52
C ILE A 358 19.86 -22.43 -17.00
N LEU A 359 20.31 -21.43 -16.27
CA LEU A 359 20.21 -21.36 -14.81
C LEU A 359 19.03 -20.47 -14.41
N ILE A 360 18.30 -20.81 -13.35
CA ILE A 360 17.28 -19.93 -12.75
C ILE A 360 17.44 -19.91 -11.22
N LEU A 361 17.29 -18.73 -10.63
CA LEU A 361 17.27 -18.55 -9.18
C LEU A 361 16.06 -19.27 -8.55
N TYR A 362 16.31 -20.14 -7.58
CA TYR A 362 15.26 -20.90 -6.90
C TYR A 362 14.28 -20.07 -6.07
N GLY A 363 13.13 -20.65 -5.71
CA GLY A 363 12.16 -20.02 -4.80
C GLY A 363 11.46 -18.82 -5.42
N LEU A 364 11.19 -18.88 -6.74
CA LEU A 364 10.40 -17.91 -7.49
C LEU A 364 9.05 -18.53 -7.89
N PRO A 365 7.94 -17.75 -7.88
CA PRO A 365 6.63 -18.18 -8.36
C PRO A 365 6.67 -18.68 -9.81
N ARG A 366 5.89 -19.70 -10.13
CA ARG A 366 5.78 -20.36 -11.45
C ARG A 366 5.74 -19.38 -12.62
N LEU A 367 4.92 -18.33 -12.54
CA LEU A 367 4.82 -17.32 -13.60
C LEU A 367 6.08 -16.45 -13.74
N LEU A 368 6.79 -16.16 -12.64
CA LEU A 368 8.07 -15.44 -12.69
C LEU A 368 9.18 -16.34 -13.25
N THR A 369 9.26 -17.58 -12.76
CA THR A 369 10.18 -18.59 -13.28
C THR A 369 9.96 -18.83 -14.76
N GLY A 370 8.71 -18.89 -15.21
CA GLY A 370 8.34 -19.12 -16.61
C GLY A 370 8.63 -17.91 -17.50
N SER A 371 8.40 -16.68 -17.02
CA SER A 371 8.78 -15.48 -17.78
C SER A 371 10.30 -15.34 -17.92
N ILE A 372 11.05 -15.67 -16.87
CA ILE A 372 12.52 -15.74 -16.91
C ILE A 372 12.95 -16.85 -17.89
N LEU A 373 12.37 -18.04 -17.80
CA LEU A 373 12.72 -19.14 -18.70
C LEU A 373 12.38 -18.84 -20.17
N ALA A 374 11.26 -18.16 -20.44
CA ALA A 374 10.91 -17.66 -21.77
C ALA A 374 11.96 -16.65 -22.30
N HIS A 375 12.49 -15.78 -21.43
CA HIS A 375 13.54 -14.83 -21.74
C HIS A 375 14.88 -15.53 -22.04
N GLU A 376 15.36 -16.40 -21.16
CA GLU A 376 16.62 -17.16 -21.36
C GLU A 376 16.57 -18.09 -22.57
N MET A 377 15.39 -18.69 -22.84
CA MET A 377 15.16 -19.50 -24.04
C MET A 377 15.27 -18.67 -25.33
N MET A 378 15.01 -17.36 -25.28
CA MET A 378 15.17 -16.49 -26.45
C MET A 378 16.65 -16.25 -26.74
N HIS A 379 17.48 -15.96 -25.74
CA HIS A 379 18.94 -15.92 -25.91
C HIS A 379 19.47 -17.25 -26.46
N ALA A 380 18.97 -18.38 -25.94
CA ALA A 380 19.36 -19.69 -26.45
C ALA A 380 18.96 -19.90 -27.92
N TYR A 381 17.75 -19.49 -28.31
CA TYR A 381 17.28 -19.54 -29.70
C TYR A 381 18.13 -18.67 -30.64
N LEU A 382 18.47 -17.44 -30.23
CA LEU A 382 19.29 -16.52 -31.01
C LEU A 382 20.69 -17.09 -31.28
N ARG A 383 21.35 -17.63 -30.25
CA ARG A 383 22.65 -18.31 -30.37
C ARG A 383 22.53 -19.53 -31.30
N LEU A 384 21.66 -20.49 -30.97
CA LEU A 384 21.47 -21.73 -31.75
C LEU A 384 21.02 -21.53 -33.21
N LYS A 385 20.46 -20.37 -33.58
CA LYS A 385 20.13 -20.03 -34.97
C LYS A 385 21.19 -19.17 -35.65
N GLY A 386 22.33 -18.91 -35.03
CA GLY A 386 23.45 -18.15 -35.60
C GLY A 386 23.07 -16.72 -35.93
N TYR A 387 22.49 -16.01 -34.97
CA TYR A 387 22.39 -14.55 -35.06
C TYR A 387 23.78 -13.94 -34.81
N GLN A 388 24.10 -12.85 -35.51
CA GLN A 388 25.27 -12.05 -35.20
C GLN A 388 25.12 -11.42 -33.80
N THR A 389 26.22 -10.97 -33.19
CA THR A 389 26.17 -10.18 -31.95
C THR A 389 25.28 -8.96 -32.18
N LEU A 390 24.16 -8.90 -31.45
CA LEU A 390 23.17 -7.83 -31.54
C LEU A 390 23.56 -6.67 -30.62
N ASP A 391 22.97 -5.50 -30.84
CA ASP A 391 22.99 -4.46 -29.83
C ASP A 391 22.21 -4.94 -28.59
N PRO A 392 22.69 -4.69 -27.34
CA PRO A 392 22.02 -5.18 -26.14
C PRO A 392 20.55 -4.75 -26.04
N LYS A 393 20.20 -3.55 -26.50
CA LYS A 393 18.80 -3.07 -26.50
C LYS A 393 17.90 -3.88 -27.45
N VAL A 394 18.48 -4.42 -28.52
CA VAL A 394 17.77 -5.25 -29.51
C VAL A 394 17.66 -6.70 -29.02
N GLU A 395 18.73 -7.25 -28.45
CA GLU A 395 18.74 -8.60 -27.88
C GLU A 395 17.80 -8.70 -26.67
N GLU A 396 18.03 -7.87 -25.65
CA GLU A 396 17.24 -7.87 -24.42
C GLU A 396 15.78 -7.46 -24.70
N GLY A 397 15.58 -6.55 -25.65
CA GLY A 397 14.26 -6.13 -26.10
C GLY A 397 13.43 -7.29 -26.64
N ILE A 398 13.98 -8.13 -27.53
CA ILE A 398 13.22 -9.28 -28.06
C ILE A 398 13.05 -10.37 -27.00
N CYS A 399 14.04 -10.59 -26.14
CA CYS A 399 13.93 -11.55 -25.03
C CYS A 399 12.82 -11.14 -24.04
N GLN A 400 12.65 -9.85 -23.75
CA GLN A 400 11.53 -9.32 -22.97
C GLN A 400 10.18 -9.47 -23.69
N VAL A 401 10.12 -9.32 -25.02
CA VAL A 401 8.90 -9.57 -25.80
C VAL A 401 8.42 -11.02 -25.67
N LEU A 402 9.33 -12.01 -25.78
CA LEU A 402 8.94 -13.42 -25.62
C LEU A 402 8.46 -13.73 -24.19
N ALA A 403 9.08 -13.13 -23.17
CA ALA A 403 8.63 -13.25 -21.77
C ALA A 403 7.23 -12.65 -21.53
N HIS A 404 6.97 -11.47 -22.11
CA HIS A 404 5.68 -10.79 -22.05
C HIS A 404 4.58 -11.56 -22.80
N MET A 405 4.85 -12.04 -24.01
CA MET A 405 3.94 -12.87 -24.80
C MET A 405 3.58 -14.18 -24.07
N TRP A 406 4.56 -14.83 -23.41
CA TRP A 406 4.28 -16.03 -22.63
C TRP A 406 3.38 -15.73 -21.43
N LEU A 407 3.69 -14.68 -20.65
CA LEU A 407 2.85 -14.24 -19.51
C LEU A 407 1.42 -13.93 -19.96
N GLU A 408 1.25 -13.21 -21.07
CA GLU A 408 -0.06 -12.92 -21.65
C GLU A 408 -0.83 -14.18 -22.06
N SER A 409 -0.14 -15.17 -22.65
CA SER A 409 -0.75 -16.45 -23.01
C SER A 409 -1.27 -17.21 -21.78
N GLU A 410 -0.56 -17.20 -20.66
CA GLU A 410 -0.96 -17.85 -19.41
C GLU A 410 -2.12 -17.12 -18.72
N ILE A 411 -2.06 -15.78 -18.61
CA ILE A 411 -3.13 -14.94 -18.03
C ILE A 411 -4.44 -15.09 -18.83
N THR A 412 -4.33 -15.21 -20.16
CA THR A 412 -5.49 -15.39 -21.06
C THR A 412 -6.03 -16.82 -20.97
N SER A 413 -5.17 -17.84 -20.99
CA SER A 413 -5.57 -19.25 -20.92
C SER A 413 -6.30 -19.59 -19.63
N GLY A 414 -5.88 -19.02 -18.49
CA GLY A 414 -6.58 -19.16 -17.22
C GLY A 414 -7.96 -18.49 -17.15
N SER A 415 -8.27 -17.58 -18.08
CA SER A 415 -9.61 -16.98 -18.19
C SER A 415 -10.57 -17.90 -18.97
N SER A 416 -10.05 -18.65 -19.96
CA SER A 416 -10.82 -19.64 -20.73
C SER A 416 -11.17 -20.89 -19.93
N SER A 417 -10.31 -21.32 -18.99
CA SER A 417 -10.59 -22.48 -18.14
C SER A 417 -11.75 -22.24 -17.16
N ILE A 418 -12.00 -20.99 -16.75
CA ILE A 418 -13.18 -20.62 -15.93
C ILE A 418 -14.47 -20.79 -16.76
N ILE A 419 -14.49 -20.32 -18.02
CA ILE A 419 -15.64 -20.49 -18.92
C ILE A 419 -15.86 -21.98 -19.22
N ALA A 420 -14.79 -22.75 -19.47
CA ALA A 420 -14.88 -24.20 -19.63
C ALA A 420 -15.41 -24.91 -18.38
N SER A 421 -15.04 -24.48 -17.18
CA SER A 421 -15.55 -25.06 -15.91
C SER A 421 -17.03 -24.74 -15.66
N ILE A 422 -17.48 -23.54 -16.07
CA ILE A 422 -18.90 -23.14 -16.03
C ILE A 422 -19.71 -23.91 -17.09
N ALA A 423 -19.15 -24.16 -18.27
CA ALA A 423 -19.78 -25.00 -19.29
C ALA A 423 -19.89 -26.47 -18.82
N ALA A 424 -18.81 -27.04 -18.27
CA ALA A 424 -18.76 -28.42 -17.80
C ALA A 424 -19.70 -28.71 -16.60
N SER A 425 -20.10 -27.69 -15.84
CA SER A 425 -21.11 -27.83 -14.78
C SER A 425 -22.55 -27.88 -15.30
N SER A 426 -22.76 -27.80 -16.63
CA SER A 426 -24.08 -27.92 -17.28
C SER A 426 -24.28 -29.19 -18.14
N SER A 427 -23.27 -30.06 -18.25
CA SER A 427 -23.35 -31.27 -19.08
C SER A 427 -22.77 -32.51 -18.39
N SER A 428 -23.63 -33.30 -17.75
CA SER A 428 -23.27 -34.60 -17.19
C SER A 428 -23.24 -35.68 -18.28
N SER A 429 -22.10 -35.88 -18.93
CA SER A 429 -21.84 -37.10 -19.72
C SER A 429 -20.40 -37.55 -19.56
N SER A 430 -20.25 -38.81 -19.14
CA SER A 430 -18.95 -39.43 -18.88
C SER A 430 -18.34 -40.01 -20.15
N SER A 431 -17.20 -39.46 -20.58
CA SER A 431 -16.29 -40.16 -21.50
C SER A 431 -14.84 -40.00 -21.04
N SER A 432 -14.17 -41.13 -20.83
CA SER A 432 -12.79 -41.18 -20.35
C SER A 432 -11.81 -40.84 -21.47
N SER A 433 -11.19 -39.67 -21.39
CA SER A 433 -9.96 -39.34 -22.09
C SER A 433 -8.98 -38.73 -21.08
N ALA A 434 -7.69 -39.08 -21.20
CA ALA A 434 -6.71 -38.80 -20.16
C ALA A 434 -6.47 -37.28 -20.01
N PRO A 435 -6.48 -36.72 -18.79
CA PRO A 435 -6.07 -35.34 -18.59
C PRO A 435 -4.56 -35.23 -18.75
N SER A 436 -4.12 -34.32 -19.62
CA SER A 436 -2.73 -33.89 -19.69
C SER A 436 -2.31 -33.19 -18.38
N SER A 437 -1.00 -32.95 -18.27
CA SER A 437 -0.28 -32.18 -17.24
C SER A 437 -1.15 -31.31 -16.32
N LYS A 438 -0.94 -31.45 -15.00
CA LYS A 438 -1.70 -30.78 -13.91
C LYS A 438 -1.66 -29.24 -13.98
N LYS A 439 -2.35 -28.63 -14.94
CA LYS A 439 -2.66 -27.20 -14.97
C LYS A 439 -3.76 -26.97 -13.94
N GLY A 440 -3.32 -26.73 -12.69
CA GLY A 440 -4.21 -26.45 -11.57
C GLY A 440 -5.09 -25.23 -11.83
N VAL A 441 -6.23 -25.13 -11.13
CA VAL A 441 -7.11 -23.97 -11.24
C VAL A 441 -6.33 -22.73 -10.82
N GLN A 442 -6.03 -21.85 -11.78
CA GLN A 442 -5.27 -20.62 -11.53
C GLN A 442 -6.05 -19.74 -10.55
N THR A 443 -5.40 -19.31 -9.48
CA THR A 443 -6.03 -18.44 -8.48
C THR A 443 -6.10 -16.99 -8.96
N ASP A 444 -7.07 -16.21 -8.48
CA ASP A 444 -7.15 -14.76 -8.74
C ASP A 444 -5.84 -14.04 -8.36
N PHE A 445 -5.17 -14.52 -7.30
CA PHE A 445 -3.86 -14.02 -6.90
C PHE A 445 -2.79 -14.36 -7.95
N GLU A 446 -2.71 -15.60 -8.44
CA GLU A 446 -1.73 -16.00 -9.46
C GLU A 446 -1.95 -15.23 -10.76
N LYS A 447 -3.21 -15.02 -11.19
CA LYS A 447 -3.52 -14.18 -12.35
C LYS A 447 -3.03 -12.75 -12.15
N LYS A 448 -3.37 -12.12 -11.01
CA LYS A 448 -2.94 -10.75 -10.68
C LYS A 448 -1.43 -10.63 -10.48
N LEU A 449 -0.76 -11.70 -10.07
CA LEU A 449 0.70 -11.79 -9.98
C LEU A 449 1.34 -11.88 -11.38
N GLY A 450 0.71 -12.57 -12.33
CA GLY A 450 1.10 -12.53 -13.74
C GLY A 450 0.95 -11.14 -14.35
N GLU A 451 -0.19 -10.47 -14.10
CA GLU A 451 -0.43 -9.09 -14.50
C GLU A 451 0.61 -8.13 -13.89
N PHE A 452 1.05 -8.37 -12.64
CA PHE A 452 2.14 -7.62 -12.02
C PHE A 452 3.46 -7.78 -12.79
N PHE A 453 3.87 -9.01 -13.12
CA PHE A 453 5.10 -9.23 -13.89
C PHE A 453 5.04 -8.64 -15.30
N LYS A 454 3.89 -8.77 -15.98
CA LYS A 454 3.65 -8.12 -17.28
C LYS A 454 3.84 -6.60 -17.18
N HIS A 455 3.23 -5.99 -16.15
CA HIS A 455 3.37 -4.56 -15.87
C HIS A 455 4.83 -4.15 -15.58
N GLN A 456 5.61 -4.99 -14.87
CA GLN A 456 7.02 -4.71 -14.62
C GLN A 456 7.84 -4.61 -15.92
N ILE A 457 7.59 -5.49 -16.90
CA ILE A 457 8.25 -5.44 -18.22
C ILE A 457 7.82 -4.17 -18.97
N GLU A 458 6.52 -3.92 -19.08
CA GLU A 458 5.95 -2.78 -19.82
C GLU A 458 6.44 -1.42 -19.32
N THR A 459 6.66 -1.31 -18.01
CA THR A 459 6.99 -0.06 -17.32
C THR A 459 8.42 0.02 -16.79
N ASP A 460 9.30 -0.91 -17.20
CA ASP A 460 10.73 -0.85 -16.86
C ASP A 460 11.34 0.46 -17.40
N PRO A 461 12.02 1.27 -16.55
CA PRO A 461 12.56 2.58 -16.92
C PRO A 461 13.97 2.51 -17.54
N SER A 462 14.55 1.32 -17.72
CA SER A 462 15.86 1.16 -18.35
C SER A 462 15.79 1.26 -19.87
N ASP A 463 16.87 1.76 -20.48
CA ASP A 463 16.99 1.87 -21.94
C ASP A 463 17.12 0.49 -22.60
N VAL A 464 17.96 -0.39 -22.05
CA VAL A 464 18.23 -1.72 -22.61
C VAL A 464 17.02 -2.65 -22.53
N TYR A 465 16.43 -2.84 -21.34
CA TYR A 465 15.31 -3.78 -21.17
C TYR A 465 13.96 -3.11 -21.41
N GLY A 466 13.75 -1.91 -20.86
CA GLY A 466 12.48 -1.20 -20.96
C GLY A 466 12.23 -0.59 -22.34
N ASP A 467 13.12 0.29 -22.82
CA ASP A 467 12.96 0.86 -24.16
C ASP A 467 13.20 -0.20 -25.25
N GLY A 468 14.13 -1.15 -25.04
CA GLY A 468 14.28 -2.32 -25.89
C GLY A 468 13.01 -3.15 -26.03
N PHE A 469 12.30 -3.43 -24.92
CA PHE A 469 10.98 -4.07 -24.98
C PHE A 469 9.97 -3.22 -25.77
N ARG A 470 9.90 -1.91 -25.50
CA ARG A 470 8.94 -0.99 -26.17
C ARG A 470 9.19 -0.89 -27.68
N ASP A 471 10.44 -0.88 -28.12
CA ASP A 471 10.81 -0.89 -29.54
C ASP A 471 10.54 -2.26 -30.18
N GLY A 472 10.88 -3.35 -29.47
CA GLY A 472 10.67 -4.72 -29.91
C GLY A 472 9.20 -5.12 -30.05
N ILE A 473 8.36 -4.83 -29.05
CA ILE A 473 6.93 -5.16 -29.09
C ILE A 473 6.23 -4.42 -30.23
N LYS A 474 6.56 -3.14 -30.42
CA LYS A 474 6.05 -2.30 -31.50
C LYS A 474 6.43 -2.85 -32.88
N ALA A 475 7.64 -3.41 -33.04
CA ALA A 475 8.06 -4.09 -34.26
C ALA A 475 7.25 -5.40 -34.48
N VAL A 476 7.10 -6.21 -33.43
CA VAL A 476 6.36 -7.48 -33.47
C VAL A 476 4.87 -7.27 -33.75
N GLU A 477 4.22 -6.28 -33.15
CA GLU A 477 2.82 -5.90 -33.43
C GLU A 477 2.62 -5.44 -34.87
N ARG A 478 3.56 -4.66 -35.41
CA ARG A 478 3.44 -4.06 -36.74
C ARG A 478 3.78 -5.01 -37.88
N TYR A 479 4.77 -5.88 -37.68
CA TYR A 479 5.34 -6.72 -38.74
C TYR A 479 5.15 -8.24 -38.51
N GLY A 480 4.75 -8.64 -37.30
CA GLY A 480 4.73 -10.02 -36.86
C GLY A 480 6.10 -10.48 -36.35
N LEU A 481 6.09 -11.40 -35.39
CA LEU A 481 7.30 -11.94 -34.76
C LEU A 481 8.29 -12.49 -35.79
N ARG A 482 7.83 -13.34 -36.71
CA ARG A 482 8.69 -13.98 -37.72
C ARG A 482 9.47 -12.96 -38.58
N LYS A 483 8.78 -11.95 -39.13
CA LYS A 483 9.43 -10.92 -39.98
C LYS A 483 10.38 -10.05 -39.18
N THR A 484 10.05 -9.77 -37.91
CA THR A 484 10.91 -9.03 -36.98
C THR A 484 12.22 -9.79 -36.75
N LEU A 485 12.14 -11.08 -36.44
CA LEU A 485 13.29 -11.96 -36.26
C LEU A 485 14.13 -12.12 -37.54
N ASP A 486 13.49 -12.33 -38.70
CA ASP A 486 14.20 -12.41 -39.98
C ASP A 486 14.92 -11.10 -40.33
N HIS A 487 14.33 -9.94 -40.01
CA HIS A 487 14.98 -8.64 -40.18
C HIS A 487 16.16 -8.44 -39.21
N MET A 488 15.98 -8.77 -37.92
CA MET A 488 17.04 -8.72 -36.92
C MET A 488 18.23 -9.59 -37.31
N LYS A 489 18.00 -10.78 -37.87
CA LYS A 489 19.07 -11.67 -38.34
C LYS A 489 19.88 -11.08 -39.50
N LEU A 490 19.25 -10.25 -40.34
CA LEU A 490 19.89 -9.63 -41.52
C LEU A 490 20.57 -8.30 -41.20
N THR A 491 20.08 -7.54 -40.21
CA THR A 491 20.46 -6.13 -39.99
C THR A 491 21.03 -5.84 -38.61
N GLY A 492 20.77 -6.70 -37.61
CA GLY A 492 21.14 -6.46 -36.21
C GLY A 492 20.21 -5.53 -35.44
N VAL A 493 19.14 -5.01 -36.05
CA VAL A 493 18.22 -4.02 -35.44
C VAL A 493 16.75 -4.42 -35.61
N PHE A 494 15.85 -3.72 -34.92
CA PHE A 494 14.41 -3.85 -35.13
C PHE A 494 13.96 -3.12 -36.44
N PRO A 495 12.97 -3.67 -37.18
CA PRO A 495 12.39 -3.00 -38.34
C PRO A 495 11.58 -1.75 -37.93
N CYS A 496 11.85 -0.63 -38.62
CA CYS A 496 11.24 0.69 -38.37
C CYS A 496 9.86 0.89 -39.01
#